data_AF-A0A9X3J534-F1
#
_entry.id   AF-A0A9X3J534-F1
#
_cell.length_a   1.000
_cell.length_b   1.000
_cell.length_c   1.000
_cell.angle_alpha   90.00
_cell.angle_beta   90.00
_cell.angle_gamma   90.00
#
_symmetry.space_group_name_H-M   'P 1'
#
loop_
_entity.id
_entity.type
_entity.pdbx_description
1 polymer ?
#
loop_
_entity_poly.entity_id
_entity_poly.type
_entity_poly.pdbx_seq_one_letter_code
_entity_poly.pdbx_strand_id
1 'polypeptide(L)'
;MQKLVLLLCLFAVLFTSCNQNRYRLSLPKINSENLKFAPEYYSEKPDLASPAITKEERELILLKTNDGRFTWMDGTVENGEPFNYKQGLQGKGNQLMADKADFPHFAEKGVHDETELRNTKTITGRSVSQITVDGRPWASSGVGFLAEDETIMSVISADNQTVKKLGLTHPDIARPLFHFWNLARDFEKQQVEINVLLYNSHEVEFKIQGSRGWQESIFDDEILGTGHIEIWRQLSLKEIDFLKRNYWQLSSDQFEELQKMVSHFHTSEMVLFYINRYGFYEGHTEYRPDPVTVALVFGLTSIEKVHFAAGGDLYSYFTMHFTQNPD
;
A
#
# COMPACT_ATOMS: atom_id res chain seq x y z
N MET A 1 42.45 -30.36 -13.50
CA MET A 1 41.10 -30.48 -14.11
C MET A 1 40.04 -30.77 -13.04
N GLN A 2 39.84 -29.88 -12.06
CA GLN A 2 38.79 -30.05 -11.03
C GLN A 2 38.40 -28.73 -10.34
N LYS A 3 38.62 -27.59 -11.02
CA LYS A 3 38.25 -26.24 -10.53
C LYS A 3 37.41 -25.43 -11.53
N LEU A 4 36.87 -26.07 -12.57
CA LEU A 4 36.13 -25.38 -13.64
C LEU A 4 34.64 -25.77 -13.73
N VAL A 5 34.14 -26.59 -12.81
CA VAL A 5 32.75 -27.10 -12.84
C VAL A 5 31.85 -26.45 -11.76
N LEU A 6 32.42 -25.69 -10.81
CA LEU A 6 31.64 -25.03 -9.75
C LEU A 6 31.23 -23.57 -10.04
N LEU A 7 31.60 -23.03 -11.21
CA LEU A 7 31.30 -21.64 -11.59
C LEU A 7 30.16 -21.52 -12.63
N LEU A 8 29.41 -22.60 -12.86
CA LEU A 8 28.31 -22.68 -13.83
C LEU A 8 26.94 -23.00 -13.18
N CYS A 9 26.85 -22.87 -11.85
CA CYS A 9 25.58 -22.91 -11.11
C CYS A 9 25.09 -21.51 -10.69
N LEU A 10 25.76 -20.45 -11.12
CA LEU A 10 25.33 -19.06 -10.91
C LEU A 10 24.62 -18.56 -12.18
N PHE A 11 23.41 -18.02 -12.01
CA PHE A 11 22.62 -17.33 -13.04
C PHE A 11 21.94 -18.17 -14.13
N ALA A 12 21.23 -19.21 -13.70
CA ALA A 12 19.91 -19.48 -14.29
C ALA A 12 18.84 -19.13 -13.25
N VAL A 13 18.86 -17.88 -12.76
CA VAL A 13 17.62 -17.24 -12.30
C VAL A 13 16.81 -17.16 -13.58
N LEU A 14 15.94 -18.14 -13.79
CA LEU A 14 14.86 -18.03 -14.74
C LEU A 14 14.14 -16.75 -14.31
N PHE A 15 14.43 -15.66 -15.01
CA PHE A 15 13.56 -14.50 -15.09
C PHE A 15 12.28 -14.99 -15.75
N THR A 16 11.49 -15.78 -15.01
CA THR A 16 10.06 -15.78 -15.21
C THR A 16 9.69 -14.34 -14.88
N SER A 17 9.70 -13.50 -15.92
CA SER A 17 8.98 -12.26 -15.94
C SER A 17 7.53 -12.63 -15.62
N CYS A 18 7.23 -12.71 -14.33
CA CYS A 18 5.90 -12.84 -13.80
C CYS A 18 5.22 -11.55 -14.22
N ASN A 19 4.65 -11.56 -15.42
CA ASN A 19 3.84 -10.47 -15.91
C ASN A 19 2.67 -10.36 -14.92
N GLN A 20 2.74 -9.39 -14.03
CA GLN A 20 1.73 -9.16 -13.00
C GLN A 20 0.51 -8.56 -13.69
N ASN A 21 -0.32 -9.41 -14.30
CA ASN A 21 -1.58 -9.01 -14.94
C ASN A 21 -2.61 -8.43 -13.95
N ARG A 22 -2.24 -8.28 -12.67
CA ARG A 22 -3.08 -7.75 -11.59
C ARG A 22 -3.02 -6.23 -11.46
N TYR A 23 -1.99 -5.58 -12.02
CA TYR A 23 -1.94 -4.11 -12.08
C TYR A 23 -2.76 -3.61 -13.28
N ARG A 24 -3.62 -2.61 -13.07
CA ARG A 24 -4.26 -1.89 -14.17
C ARG A 24 -3.49 -0.65 -14.57
N LEU A 25 -2.77 -0.04 -13.63
CA LEU A 25 -1.98 1.15 -13.89
C LEU A 25 -0.61 0.76 -14.45
N SER A 26 -0.30 1.23 -15.66
CA SER A 26 1.04 1.16 -16.22
C SER A 26 1.87 2.36 -15.76
N LEU A 27 3.15 2.12 -15.49
CA LEU A 27 4.10 3.18 -15.22
C LEU A 27 4.67 3.72 -16.53
N PRO A 28 4.96 5.03 -16.62
CA PRO A 28 5.64 5.60 -17.78
C PRO A 28 7.05 5.01 -17.92
N LYS A 29 7.43 4.69 -19.16
CA LYS A 29 8.77 4.15 -19.47
C LYS A 29 9.80 5.28 -19.55
N ILE A 30 10.96 5.11 -18.92
CA ILE A 30 12.08 6.06 -18.98
C ILE A 30 13.40 5.38 -19.33
N ASN A 31 14.39 6.16 -19.80
CA ASN A 31 15.76 5.70 -19.96
C ASN A 31 16.55 5.97 -18.67
N SER A 32 17.19 4.94 -18.12
CA SER A 32 17.96 4.99 -16.88
C SER A 32 19.42 5.45 -17.04
N GLU A 33 19.97 5.48 -18.27
CA GLU A 33 21.41 5.69 -18.54
C GLU A 33 21.99 7.00 -17.97
N ASN A 34 21.16 8.04 -17.80
CA ASN A 34 21.58 9.36 -17.31
C ASN A 34 20.87 9.77 -16.01
N LEU A 35 20.28 8.81 -15.31
CA LEU A 35 19.64 9.09 -14.03
C LEU A 35 20.69 9.18 -12.92
N LYS A 36 20.53 10.17 -12.04
CA LYS A 36 21.35 10.28 -10.83
C LYS A 36 20.70 9.49 -9.70
N PHE A 37 21.46 8.53 -9.18
CA PHE A 37 21.13 7.75 -8.00
C PHE A 37 22.05 8.16 -6.86
N ALA A 38 21.59 8.07 -5.62
CA ALA A 38 22.40 8.40 -4.45
C ALA A 38 23.74 7.64 -4.49
N PRO A 39 24.88 8.33 -4.24
CA PRO A 39 25.00 9.65 -3.62
C PRO A 39 25.00 10.84 -4.62
N GLU A 40 24.62 10.65 -5.88
CA GLU A 40 24.49 11.74 -6.86
C GLU A 40 23.11 12.39 -6.81
N TYR A 41 23.06 13.70 -7.09
CA TYR A 41 21.82 14.48 -7.02
C TYR A 41 21.66 15.49 -8.15
N TYR A 42 20.42 15.81 -8.47
CA TYR A 42 20.04 16.99 -9.25
C TYR A 42 19.80 18.18 -8.32
N SER A 43 20.22 19.37 -8.76
CA SER A 43 19.90 20.64 -8.08
C SER A 43 18.49 21.13 -8.37
N GLU A 44 17.90 20.68 -9.47
CA GLU A 44 16.55 21.01 -9.92
C GLU A 44 15.77 19.71 -10.20
N LYS A 45 14.45 19.78 -10.10
CA LYS A 45 13.60 18.62 -10.39
C LYS A 45 13.74 18.23 -11.86
N PRO A 46 14.13 16.99 -12.20
CA PRO A 46 14.16 16.55 -13.59
C PRO A 46 12.75 16.52 -14.19
N ASP A 47 12.63 16.86 -15.48
CA ASP A 47 11.38 16.79 -16.25
C ASP A 47 11.09 15.35 -16.70
N LEU A 48 10.88 14.48 -15.72
CA LEU A 48 10.57 13.07 -15.90
C LEU A 48 9.43 12.69 -14.95
N ALA A 49 8.52 11.85 -15.41
CA ALA A 49 7.44 11.33 -14.60
C ALA A 49 7.99 10.39 -13.51
N SER A 50 7.41 10.45 -12.31
CA SER A 50 7.70 9.54 -11.19
C SER A 50 6.38 9.13 -10.55
N PRO A 51 6.15 7.85 -10.24
CA PRO A 51 7.01 6.69 -10.51
C PRO A 51 7.22 6.43 -12.01
N ALA A 52 8.25 5.67 -12.36
CA ALA A 52 8.53 5.26 -13.73
C ALA A 52 9.12 3.85 -13.79
N ILE A 53 9.15 3.26 -14.98
CA ILE A 53 9.73 1.93 -15.21
C ILE A 53 10.86 1.97 -16.26
N THR A 54 11.96 1.26 -16.02
CA THR A 54 13.08 1.15 -16.98
C THR A 54 12.81 0.08 -18.05
N LYS A 55 13.74 -0.08 -19.00
CA LYS A 55 13.68 -1.16 -20.01
C LYS A 55 13.85 -2.55 -19.39
N GLU A 56 14.52 -2.62 -18.24
CA GLU A 56 14.76 -3.82 -17.45
C GLU A 56 13.64 -4.09 -16.43
N GLU A 57 12.50 -3.41 -16.58
CA GLU A 57 11.31 -3.53 -15.72
C GLU A 57 11.60 -3.18 -14.23
N ARG A 58 12.57 -2.29 -13.98
CA ARG A 58 12.81 -1.71 -12.64
C ARG A 58 11.92 -0.51 -12.43
N GLU A 59 11.27 -0.45 -11.28
CA GLU A 59 10.40 0.67 -10.90
C GLU A 59 11.21 1.69 -10.11
N LEU A 60 11.32 2.90 -10.64
CA LEU A 60 12.12 3.97 -10.08
C LEU A 60 11.24 5.08 -9.54
N ILE A 61 11.62 5.61 -8.38
CA ILE A 61 10.93 6.70 -7.69
C ILE A 61 11.90 7.86 -7.53
N LEU A 62 11.46 9.05 -7.91
CA LEU A 62 12.18 10.28 -7.67
C LEU A 62 11.90 10.77 -6.25
N LEU A 63 12.96 11.10 -5.53
CA LEU A 63 12.92 11.57 -4.15
C LEU A 63 13.46 12.98 -4.07
N LYS A 64 12.99 13.72 -3.07
CA LYS A 64 13.50 15.05 -2.71
C LYS A 64 14.09 14.98 -1.31
N THR A 65 15.34 15.42 -1.18
CA THR A 65 16.07 15.46 0.08
C THR A 65 15.66 16.68 0.91
N ASN A 66 16.00 16.66 2.20
CA ASN A 66 15.73 17.79 3.12
C ASN A 66 16.32 19.13 2.63
N ASP A 67 17.43 19.10 1.87
CA ASP A 67 18.07 20.28 1.30
C ASP A 67 17.54 20.67 -0.10
N GLY A 68 16.45 20.02 -0.55
CA GLY A 68 15.74 20.37 -1.79
C GLY A 68 16.35 19.81 -3.07
N ARG A 69 17.37 18.94 -2.98
CA ARG A 69 17.94 18.23 -4.14
C ARG A 69 17.11 16.99 -4.47
N PHE A 70 17.36 16.40 -5.64
CA PHE A 70 16.60 15.24 -6.13
C PHE A 70 17.50 14.06 -6.49
N THR A 71 17.03 12.83 -6.24
CA THR A 71 17.69 11.58 -6.65
C THR A 71 16.66 10.52 -7.03
N TRP A 72 17.01 9.63 -7.94
CA TRP A 72 16.24 8.41 -8.19
C TRP A 72 16.65 7.32 -7.21
N MET A 73 15.70 6.46 -6.87
CA MET A 73 15.93 5.22 -6.14
C MET A 73 15.06 4.09 -6.69
N ASP A 74 15.54 2.86 -6.50
CA ASP A 74 14.83 1.66 -6.91
C ASP A 74 13.73 1.33 -5.89
N GLY A 75 12.48 1.49 -6.30
CA GLY A 75 11.29 1.15 -5.52
C GLY A 75 10.68 -0.19 -5.89
N THR A 76 11.30 -0.96 -6.79
CA THR A 76 10.69 -2.13 -7.47
C THR A 76 9.96 -3.06 -6.51
N VAL A 77 8.68 -3.28 -6.79
CA VAL A 77 7.86 -4.27 -6.10
C VAL A 77 8.23 -5.66 -6.61
N GLU A 78 8.83 -6.47 -5.74
CA GLU A 78 9.31 -7.79 -6.10
C GLU A 78 9.35 -8.71 -4.89
N ASN A 79 9.31 -10.02 -5.14
CA ASN A 79 9.68 -10.96 -4.10
C ASN A 79 11.19 -10.85 -3.87
N GLY A 80 11.61 -10.85 -2.62
CA GLY A 80 13.02 -10.88 -2.27
C GLY A 80 13.27 -11.79 -1.09
N GLU A 81 14.39 -11.55 -0.42
CA GLU A 81 14.75 -12.29 0.79
C GLU A 81 13.60 -12.28 1.82
N PRO A 82 13.48 -13.33 2.65
CA PRO A 82 12.42 -13.42 3.64
C PRO A 82 12.37 -12.21 4.57
N PHE A 83 11.16 -11.87 4.95
CA PHE A 83 10.87 -10.83 5.93
C PHE A 83 10.37 -11.52 7.19
N ASN A 84 11.25 -11.69 8.18
CA ASN A 84 10.97 -12.42 9.41
C ASN A 84 11.80 -11.84 10.56
N TYR A 85 11.19 -10.95 11.35
CA TYR A 85 11.84 -10.29 12.48
C TYR A 85 12.28 -11.24 13.59
N LYS A 86 11.57 -12.36 13.82
CA LYS A 86 11.98 -13.37 14.82
C LYS A 86 13.33 -14.00 14.48
N GLN A 87 13.68 -14.04 13.19
CA GLN A 87 14.94 -14.57 12.69
C GLN A 87 15.96 -13.47 12.33
N GLY A 88 15.62 -12.19 12.58
CA GLY A 88 16.45 -11.06 12.16
C GLY A 88 16.52 -10.85 10.64
N LEU A 89 15.60 -11.45 9.89
CA LEU A 89 15.53 -11.31 8.43
C LEU A 89 14.69 -10.09 8.07
N GLN A 90 15.31 -9.12 7.42
CA GLN A 90 14.69 -7.86 7.04
C GLN A 90 14.61 -7.72 5.52
N GLY A 91 14.29 -8.80 4.79
CA GLY A 91 14.20 -8.80 3.33
C GLY A 91 12.94 -8.10 2.78
N LYS A 92 12.68 -8.21 1.46
CA LYS A 92 11.47 -7.63 0.84
C LYS A 92 10.22 -8.48 1.14
N GLY A 93 10.40 -9.74 1.52
CA GLY A 93 9.31 -10.69 1.66
C GLY A 93 8.65 -10.99 0.32
N ASN A 94 7.46 -11.59 0.37
CA ASN A 94 6.69 -11.97 -0.81
C ASN A 94 5.70 -10.87 -1.21
N GLN A 95 6.21 -9.75 -1.75
CA GLN A 95 5.39 -8.58 -2.13
C GLN A 95 4.43 -8.86 -3.28
N LEU A 96 4.72 -9.89 -4.08
CA LEU A 96 3.94 -10.27 -5.26
C LEU A 96 2.92 -11.38 -4.97
N MET A 97 2.87 -11.89 -3.75
CA MET A 97 1.98 -12.99 -3.36
C MET A 97 0.53 -12.52 -3.21
N ALA A 98 -0.37 -13.28 -3.80
CA ALA A 98 -1.79 -13.32 -3.44
C ALA A 98 -2.15 -14.72 -2.95
N ASP A 99 -3.11 -14.79 -2.04
CA ASP A 99 -3.62 -16.06 -1.56
C ASP A 99 -4.55 -16.69 -2.61
N LYS A 100 -3.93 -17.37 -3.58
CA LYS A 100 -4.64 -18.07 -4.64
C LYS A 100 -5.44 -19.28 -4.13
N ALA A 101 -5.09 -19.81 -2.96
CA ALA A 101 -5.76 -20.98 -2.41
C ALA A 101 -7.16 -20.61 -1.91
N ASP A 102 -7.26 -19.51 -1.17
CA ASP A 102 -8.55 -19.02 -0.65
C ASP A 102 -9.26 -18.05 -1.61
N PHE A 103 -8.50 -17.29 -2.42
CA PHE A 103 -9.04 -16.26 -3.32
C PHE A 103 -8.50 -16.36 -4.77
N PRO A 104 -8.86 -17.40 -5.54
CA PRO A 104 -8.33 -17.60 -6.89
C PRO A 104 -8.70 -16.45 -7.85
N HIS A 105 -9.91 -15.88 -7.76
CA HIS A 105 -10.29 -14.75 -8.62
C HIS A 105 -9.47 -13.50 -8.29
N PHE A 106 -9.34 -13.18 -7.00
CA PHE A 106 -8.49 -12.08 -6.53
C PHE A 106 -7.03 -12.26 -6.96
N ALA A 107 -6.48 -13.46 -6.82
CA ALA A 107 -5.11 -13.74 -7.24
C ALA A 107 -4.90 -13.58 -8.74
N GLU A 108 -5.92 -13.73 -9.57
CA GLU A 108 -5.83 -13.51 -11.02
C GLU A 108 -6.09 -12.06 -11.41
N LYS A 109 -7.13 -11.44 -10.85
CA LYS A 109 -7.66 -10.14 -11.30
C LYS A 109 -7.28 -8.95 -10.44
N GLY A 110 -6.73 -9.19 -9.25
CA GLY A 110 -6.42 -8.18 -8.25
C GLY A 110 -7.63 -7.55 -7.57
N VAL A 111 -8.83 -8.09 -7.80
CA VAL A 111 -10.10 -7.71 -7.15
C VAL A 111 -10.89 -8.97 -6.86
N HIS A 112 -11.69 -8.98 -5.80
CA HIS A 112 -12.46 -10.15 -5.40
C HIS A 112 -13.74 -10.31 -6.24
N ASP A 113 -14.10 -11.57 -6.48
CA ASP A 113 -15.45 -11.93 -6.91
C ASP A 113 -16.39 -11.97 -5.70
N GLU A 114 -17.61 -11.45 -5.86
CA GLU A 114 -18.57 -11.33 -4.75
C GLU A 114 -19.14 -12.68 -4.32
N THR A 115 -19.26 -13.63 -5.26
CA THR A 115 -19.69 -15.00 -4.96
C THR A 115 -18.58 -15.76 -4.25
N GLU A 116 -17.32 -15.55 -4.64
CA GLU A 116 -16.15 -16.08 -3.94
C GLU A 116 -16.16 -15.61 -2.47
N LEU A 117 -16.21 -14.30 -2.21
CA LEU A 117 -16.25 -13.74 -0.85
C LEU A 117 -17.40 -14.29 0.01
N ARG A 118 -18.62 -14.34 -0.52
CA ARG A 118 -19.80 -14.90 0.17
C ARG A 118 -19.55 -16.34 0.66
N ASN A 119 -18.84 -17.12 -0.14
CA ASN A 119 -18.61 -18.53 0.10
C ASN A 119 -17.36 -18.82 0.92
N THR A 120 -16.43 -17.86 1.05
CA THR A 120 -15.22 -17.99 1.87
C THR A 120 -15.58 -18.32 3.32
N LYS A 121 -15.05 -19.45 3.82
CA LYS A 121 -15.19 -19.88 5.23
C LYS A 121 -13.87 -19.89 5.97
N THR A 122 -12.76 -20.01 5.23
CA THR A 122 -11.41 -19.98 5.75
C THR A 122 -10.56 -19.00 4.96
N ILE A 123 -9.56 -18.44 5.62
CA ILE A 123 -8.43 -17.74 5.00
C ILE A 123 -7.21 -18.33 5.67
N THR A 124 -6.22 -18.76 4.88
CA THR A 124 -4.97 -19.38 5.35
C THR A 124 -5.19 -20.53 6.35
N GLY A 125 -6.27 -21.29 6.15
CA GLY A 125 -6.65 -22.41 7.02
C GLY A 125 -7.35 -22.02 8.33
N ARG A 126 -7.48 -20.72 8.65
CA ARG A 126 -8.25 -20.23 9.81
C ARG A 126 -9.67 -19.90 9.42
N SER A 127 -10.64 -20.13 10.30
CA SER A 127 -12.02 -19.74 10.01
C SER A 127 -12.17 -18.22 10.00
N VAL A 128 -13.01 -17.72 9.10
CA VAL A 128 -13.39 -16.30 9.02
C VAL A 128 -13.90 -15.76 10.36
N SER A 129 -14.64 -16.59 11.11
CA SER A 129 -15.12 -16.24 12.45
C SER A 129 -13.98 -16.06 13.45
N GLN A 130 -12.96 -16.92 13.42
CA GLN A 130 -11.82 -16.84 14.31
C GLN A 130 -10.98 -15.60 13.98
N ILE A 131 -10.69 -15.35 12.71
CA ILE A 131 -9.97 -14.15 12.26
C ILE A 131 -10.72 -12.88 12.69
N THR A 132 -12.05 -12.88 12.61
CA THR A 132 -12.88 -11.75 13.06
C THR A 132 -12.73 -11.51 14.57
N VAL A 133 -12.84 -12.57 15.39
CA VAL A 133 -12.66 -12.45 16.84
C VAL A 133 -11.25 -11.96 17.17
N ASP A 134 -10.24 -12.50 16.52
CA ASP A 134 -8.84 -12.18 16.77
C ASP A 134 -8.43 -10.79 16.28
N GLY A 135 -9.16 -10.27 15.28
CA GLY A 135 -8.98 -8.93 14.73
C GLY A 135 -9.64 -7.82 15.55
N ARG A 136 -10.50 -8.13 16.52
CA ARG A 136 -11.15 -7.11 17.36
C ARG A 136 -10.20 -6.50 18.40
N PRO A 137 -10.55 -5.33 18.98
CA PRO A 137 -9.77 -4.73 20.04
C PRO A 137 -9.54 -5.70 21.20
N TRP A 138 -8.36 -5.63 21.81
CA TRP A 138 -7.93 -6.47 22.94
C TRP A 138 -7.80 -7.97 22.68
N ALA A 139 -7.98 -8.43 21.44
CA ALA A 139 -7.67 -9.80 21.05
C ALA A 139 -6.19 -9.94 20.67
N SER A 140 -5.86 -9.90 19.37
CA SER A 140 -4.45 -10.00 18.93
C SER A 140 -3.68 -8.67 18.97
N SER A 141 -4.38 -7.54 19.11
CA SER A 141 -3.83 -6.19 19.18
C SER A 141 -4.65 -5.35 20.17
N GLY A 142 -4.02 -4.39 20.85
CA GLY A 142 -4.71 -3.51 21.81
C GLY A 142 -5.82 -2.69 21.16
N VAL A 143 -5.53 -2.08 20.00
CA VAL A 143 -6.51 -1.33 19.21
C VAL A 143 -7.36 -2.21 18.29
N GLY A 144 -6.88 -3.41 17.97
CA GLY A 144 -7.50 -4.29 16.97
C GLY A 144 -7.08 -3.98 15.53
N PHE A 145 -7.39 -4.90 14.64
CA PHE A 145 -7.34 -4.79 13.17
C PHE A 145 -8.73 -4.52 12.57
N LEU A 146 -9.79 -4.55 13.39
CA LEU A 146 -11.19 -4.35 13.04
C LEU A 146 -11.82 -3.49 14.15
N ALA A 147 -12.83 -2.69 13.82
CA ALA A 147 -13.69 -2.13 14.86
C ALA A 147 -14.56 -3.25 15.50
N GLU A 148 -15.11 -2.96 16.69
CA GLU A 148 -15.79 -3.95 17.54
C GLU A 148 -16.98 -4.64 16.85
N ASP A 149 -17.71 -3.92 16.01
CA ASP A 149 -18.91 -4.39 15.31
C ASP A 149 -18.66 -4.82 13.85
N GLU A 150 -17.41 -4.75 13.40
CA GLU A 150 -17.01 -5.20 12.07
C GLU A 150 -16.70 -6.70 12.04
N THR A 151 -16.73 -7.26 10.83
CA THR A 151 -16.19 -8.59 10.53
C THR A 151 -15.10 -8.45 9.46
N ILE A 152 -14.23 -9.46 9.36
CA ILE A 152 -13.22 -9.45 8.30
C ILE A 152 -13.85 -9.41 6.89
N MET A 153 -15.00 -10.06 6.70
CA MET A 153 -15.67 -10.14 5.41
C MET A 153 -16.44 -8.87 5.05
N SER A 154 -17.02 -8.17 6.03
CA SER A 154 -17.70 -6.91 5.77
C SER A 154 -16.72 -5.84 5.31
N VAL A 155 -15.53 -5.79 5.92
CA VAL A 155 -14.45 -4.88 5.52
C VAL A 155 -13.91 -5.22 4.13
N ILE A 156 -13.48 -6.47 3.88
CA ILE A 156 -12.96 -6.89 2.56
C ILE A 156 -13.99 -6.63 1.45
N SER A 157 -15.27 -6.92 1.71
CA SER A 157 -16.36 -6.69 0.74
C SER A 157 -16.53 -5.20 0.41
N ALA A 158 -16.65 -4.34 1.43
CA ALA A 158 -16.82 -2.90 1.25
C ALA A 158 -15.62 -2.25 0.53
N ASP A 159 -14.40 -2.65 0.89
CA ASP A 159 -13.18 -2.17 0.25
C ASP A 159 -13.07 -2.65 -1.20
N ASN A 160 -13.39 -3.91 -1.47
CA ASN A 160 -13.41 -4.44 -2.84
C ASN A 160 -14.39 -3.66 -3.73
N GLN A 161 -15.59 -3.33 -3.23
CA GLN A 161 -16.54 -2.50 -3.98
C GLN A 161 -15.98 -1.10 -4.24
N THR A 162 -15.34 -0.49 -3.24
CA THR A 162 -14.72 0.83 -3.37
C THR A 162 -13.60 0.82 -4.42
N VAL A 163 -12.68 -0.14 -4.35
CA VAL A 163 -11.59 -0.33 -5.31
C VAL A 163 -12.12 -0.56 -6.73
N LYS A 164 -13.17 -1.38 -6.90
CA LYS A 164 -13.85 -1.57 -8.19
C LYS A 164 -14.41 -0.25 -8.74
N LYS A 165 -15.07 0.57 -7.90
CA LYS A 165 -15.62 1.88 -8.31
C LYS A 165 -14.55 2.90 -8.67
N LEU A 166 -13.37 2.83 -8.04
CA LEU A 166 -12.21 3.64 -8.41
C LEU A 166 -11.64 3.25 -9.79
N GLY A 167 -12.00 2.06 -10.29
CA GLY A 167 -11.44 1.48 -11.51
C GLY A 167 -10.05 0.87 -11.33
N LEU A 168 -9.63 0.66 -10.08
CA LEU A 168 -8.31 0.15 -9.70
C LEU A 168 -8.38 -1.32 -9.27
N THR A 169 -7.23 -1.90 -8.91
CA THR A 169 -7.12 -3.19 -8.21
C THR A 169 -6.46 -3.00 -6.84
N HIS A 170 -6.57 -3.98 -5.95
CA HIS A 170 -5.88 -3.91 -4.67
C HIS A 170 -4.35 -3.84 -4.84
N PRO A 171 -3.72 -4.58 -5.78
CA PRO A 171 -2.32 -4.36 -6.11
C PRO A 171 -1.99 -2.94 -6.59
N ASP A 172 -2.86 -2.29 -7.38
CA ASP A 172 -2.63 -0.88 -7.77
C ASP A 172 -2.56 0.05 -6.54
N ILE A 173 -3.38 -0.22 -5.51
CA ILE A 173 -3.37 0.53 -4.25
C ILE A 173 -2.15 0.18 -3.38
N ALA A 174 -1.77 -1.09 -3.31
CA ALA A 174 -0.61 -1.55 -2.52
C ALA A 174 0.73 -1.10 -3.12
N ARG A 175 0.83 -0.97 -4.45
CA ARG A 175 2.07 -0.64 -5.17
C ARG A 175 2.80 0.61 -4.64
N PRO A 176 2.15 1.79 -4.50
CA PRO A 176 2.82 2.96 -3.93
C PRO A 176 3.28 2.75 -2.49
N LEU A 177 2.55 1.96 -1.70
CA LEU A 177 2.95 1.64 -0.34
C LEU A 177 4.21 0.76 -0.36
N PHE A 178 4.28 -0.24 -1.26
CA PHE A 178 5.48 -1.07 -1.40
C PHE A 178 6.67 -0.27 -1.93
N HIS A 179 6.46 0.67 -2.85
CA HIS A 179 7.50 1.61 -3.26
C HIS A 179 8.06 2.34 -2.05
N PHE A 180 7.18 2.95 -1.26
CA PHE A 180 7.56 3.62 -0.04
C PHE A 180 8.36 2.70 0.90
N TRP A 181 7.86 1.50 1.18
CA TRP A 181 8.51 0.54 2.08
C TRP A 181 9.88 0.08 1.58
N ASN A 182 10.02 -0.15 0.27
CA ASN A 182 11.29 -0.55 -0.33
C ASN A 182 12.34 0.53 -0.21
N LEU A 183 11.95 1.80 -0.41
CA LEU A 183 12.83 2.95 -0.25
C LEU A 183 13.24 3.16 1.20
N ALA A 184 12.28 3.10 2.12
CA ALA A 184 12.50 3.25 3.56
C ALA A 184 13.61 2.33 4.09
N ARG A 185 13.61 1.07 3.64
CA ARG A 185 14.60 0.07 4.04
C ARG A 185 16.01 0.35 3.51
N ASP A 186 16.14 1.09 2.43
CA ASP A 186 17.43 1.47 1.87
C ASP A 186 17.97 2.79 2.44
N PHE A 187 17.11 3.66 3.00
CA PHE A 187 17.54 4.89 3.67
C PHE A 187 18.50 4.63 4.84
N GLU A 188 18.21 3.59 5.65
CA GLU A 188 19.08 3.20 6.76
C GLU A 188 20.50 2.85 6.30
N LYS A 189 20.64 2.33 5.08
CA LYS A 189 21.94 1.95 4.51
C LYS A 189 22.67 3.12 3.86
N GLN A 190 21.92 4.02 3.21
CA GLN A 190 22.49 5.06 2.37
C GLN A 190 22.74 6.39 3.10
N GLN A 191 22.29 6.52 4.36
CA GLN A 191 22.43 7.74 5.17
C GLN A 191 21.90 9.00 4.46
N VAL A 192 20.87 8.84 3.62
CA VAL A 192 20.23 9.96 2.93
C VAL A 192 19.03 10.40 3.74
N GLU A 193 19.00 11.68 4.11
CA GLU A 193 17.83 12.29 4.76
C GLU A 193 16.77 12.63 3.71
N ILE A 194 15.77 11.76 3.58
CA ILE A 194 14.66 11.89 2.65
C ILE A 194 13.36 11.96 3.44
N ASN A 195 12.52 12.94 3.09
CA ASN A 195 11.21 13.13 3.68
C ASN A 195 10.09 13.26 2.64
N VAL A 196 10.41 13.33 1.34
CA VAL A 196 9.44 13.52 0.27
C VAL A 196 9.67 12.56 -0.90
N LEU A 197 8.61 11.85 -1.31
CA LEU A 197 8.52 11.08 -2.54
C LEU A 197 7.78 11.92 -3.59
N LEU A 198 8.25 11.87 -4.83
CA LEU A 198 7.52 12.45 -5.95
C LEU A 198 6.68 11.35 -6.60
N TYR A 199 5.36 11.48 -6.55
CA TYR A 199 4.44 10.47 -7.06
C TYR A 199 3.31 11.11 -7.85
N ASN A 200 3.19 10.80 -9.14
CA ASN A 200 2.22 11.39 -10.07
C ASN A 200 2.15 12.93 -10.00
N SER A 201 3.31 13.58 -9.92
CA SER A 201 3.48 15.04 -9.75
C SER A 201 3.13 15.60 -8.37
N HIS A 202 2.77 14.77 -7.39
CA HIS A 202 2.55 15.18 -6.01
C HIS A 202 3.83 15.00 -5.18
N GLU A 203 4.06 15.92 -4.23
CA GLU A 203 5.00 15.72 -3.13
C GLU A 203 4.26 14.96 -2.03
N VAL A 204 4.67 13.72 -1.78
CA VAL A 204 4.13 12.85 -0.74
C VAL A 204 5.13 12.80 0.39
N GLU A 205 4.74 13.32 1.53
CA GLU A 205 5.52 13.34 2.76
C GLU A 205 5.24 12.08 3.58
N PHE A 206 6.20 11.72 4.42
CA PHE A 206 6.07 10.54 5.26
C PHE A 206 6.91 10.62 6.52
N LYS A 207 6.61 9.71 7.45
CA LYS A 207 7.36 9.49 8.66
C LYS A 207 7.27 8.02 9.05
N ILE A 208 8.39 7.48 9.52
CA ILE A 208 8.49 6.09 9.96
C ILE A 208 8.82 6.09 11.44
N GLN A 209 8.13 5.25 12.21
CA GLN A 209 8.41 5.05 13.62
C GLN A 209 8.47 3.56 13.92
N GLY A 210 9.53 3.14 14.61
CA GLY A 210 9.61 1.79 15.15
C GLY A 210 8.81 1.66 16.43
N SER A 211 8.26 0.48 16.67
CA SER A 211 7.60 0.09 17.92
C SER A 211 8.53 -0.75 18.80
N ARG A 212 8.16 -0.94 20.07
CA ARG A 212 8.85 -1.88 20.96
C ARG A 212 8.17 -3.25 20.87
N GLY A 213 8.67 -4.12 20.00
CA GLY A 213 8.18 -5.48 19.84
C GLY A 213 7.76 -5.79 18.41
N TRP A 214 6.95 -6.82 18.25
CA TRP A 214 6.32 -7.15 16.98
C TRP A 214 4.85 -7.49 17.15
N GLN A 215 4.07 -7.23 16.11
CA GLN A 215 2.69 -7.63 15.94
C GLN A 215 2.64 -8.85 15.02
N GLU A 216 1.92 -9.89 15.44
CA GLU A 216 1.69 -11.07 14.62
C GLU A 216 0.44 -10.91 13.76
N SER A 217 0.46 -11.57 12.61
CA SER A 217 -0.62 -11.50 11.64
C SER A 217 -1.87 -12.27 12.09
N ILE A 218 -3.05 -11.66 11.91
CA ILE A 218 -4.34 -12.33 12.13
C ILE A 218 -4.66 -13.40 11.08
N PHE A 219 -3.85 -13.51 10.03
CA PHE A 219 -3.97 -14.54 9.00
C PHE A 219 -3.04 -15.74 9.23
N ASP A 220 -2.29 -15.85 10.33
CA ASP A 220 -1.37 -17.00 10.55
C ASP A 220 -0.43 -17.26 9.35
N ASP A 221 0.04 -16.18 8.75
CA ASP A 221 1.07 -16.18 7.72
C ASP A 221 2.41 -15.68 8.29
N GLU A 222 3.42 -15.53 7.45
CA GLU A 222 4.77 -15.19 7.90
C GLU A 222 4.95 -13.71 8.29
N ILE A 223 3.92 -12.89 8.12
CA ILE A 223 4.02 -11.43 8.27
C ILE A 223 4.10 -11.06 9.74
N LEU A 224 5.07 -10.19 10.05
CA LEU A 224 5.26 -9.57 11.35
C LEU A 224 5.41 -8.06 11.15
N GLY A 225 4.71 -7.27 11.96
CA GLY A 225 4.84 -5.81 12.00
C GLY A 225 5.71 -5.38 13.16
N THR A 226 6.48 -4.33 12.99
CA THR A 226 7.40 -3.76 13.98
C THR A 226 7.37 -2.25 13.99
N GLY A 227 6.75 -1.62 13.01
CA GLY A 227 6.67 -0.17 12.93
C GLY A 227 5.34 0.31 12.43
N HIS A 228 5.27 1.62 12.31
CA HIS A 228 4.14 2.30 11.72
C HIS A 228 4.62 3.50 10.93
N ILE A 229 3.77 3.86 9.98
CA ILE A 229 4.08 4.76 8.88
C ILE A 229 2.97 5.80 8.85
N GLU A 230 3.34 7.07 8.89
CA GLU A 230 2.45 8.17 8.55
C GLU A 230 2.78 8.62 7.13
N ILE A 231 1.78 8.77 6.26
CA ILE A 231 1.94 9.26 4.89
C ILE A 231 0.90 10.35 4.64
N TRP A 232 1.32 11.46 4.06
CA TRP A 232 0.41 12.55 3.73
C TRP A 232 0.85 13.36 2.52
N ARG A 233 -0.07 14.20 2.04
CA ARG A 233 0.28 15.32 1.15
C ARG A 233 -0.62 16.50 1.40
N GLN A 234 -0.19 17.67 0.96
CA GLN A 234 -1.07 18.83 0.89
C GLN A 234 -2.11 18.65 -0.23
N LEU A 235 -3.36 19.02 0.07
CA LEU A 235 -4.41 19.12 -0.94
C LEU A 235 -4.18 20.36 -1.80
N SER A 236 -4.43 20.22 -3.11
CA SER A 236 -4.42 21.36 -4.02
C SER A 236 -5.62 22.28 -3.75
N LEU A 237 -5.52 23.54 -4.18
CA LEU A 237 -6.64 24.50 -4.07
C LEU A 237 -7.92 23.97 -4.74
N LYS A 238 -7.79 23.27 -5.88
CA LYS A 238 -8.93 22.68 -6.58
C LYS A 238 -9.61 21.58 -5.78
N GLU A 239 -8.84 20.76 -5.07
CA GLU A 239 -9.38 19.70 -4.20
C GLU A 239 -10.05 20.29 -2.96
N ILE A 240 -9.44 21.31 -2.35
CA ILE A 240 -10.05 22.04 -1.23
C ILE A 240 -11.37 22.71 -1.66
N ASP A 241 -11.39 23.36 -2.82
CA ASP A 241 -12.60 23.98 -3.38
C ASP A 241 -13.67 22.94 -3.75
N PHE A 242 -13.26 21.73 -4.16
CA PHE A 242 -14.18 20.60 -4.34
C PHE A 242 -14.81 20.19 -3.00
N LEU A 243 -13.99 19.99 -1.96
CA LEU A 243 -14.49 19.60 -0.65
C LEU A 243 -15.44 20.65 -0.08
N LYS A 244 -15.06 21.93 -0.11
CA LYS A 244 -15.92 23.04 0.38
C LYS A 244 -17.28 23.09 -0.28
N ARG A 245 -17.36 22.78 -1.59
CA ARG A 245 -18.63 22.78 -2.33
C ARG A 245 -19.51 21.58 -2.03
N ASN A 246 -18.93 20.39 -1.85
CA ASN A 246 -19.70 19.16 -1.66
C ASN A 246 -20.01 18.83 -0.19
N TYR A 247 -19.27 19.44 0.74
CA TYR A 247 -19.38 19.21 2.18
C TYR A 247 -19.59 20.51 2.97
N TRP A 248 -20.23 21.52 2.36
CA TRP A 248 -20.51 22.82 2.98
C TRP A 248 -21.38 22.74 4.25
N GLN A 249 -22.13 21.65 4.38
CA GLN A 249 -23.00 21.35 5.50
C GLN A 249 -22.27 20.83 6.75
N LEU A 250 -21.01 20.38 6.60
CA LEU A 250 -20.22 19.94 7.75
C LEU A 250 -19.88 21.14 8.64
N SER A 251 -19.80 20.90 9.95
CA SER A 251 -19.22 21.89 10.85
C SER A 251 -17.72 22.10 10.54
N SER A 252 -17.15 23.19 11.04
CA SER A 252 -15.72 23.51 10.83
C SER A 252 -14.81 22.34 11.26
N ASP A 253 -15.08 21.77 12.44
CA ASP A 253 -14.27 20.68 13.01
C ASP A 253 -14.37 19.41 12.15
N GLN A 254 -15.58 19.04 11.72
CA GLN A 254 -15.80 17.89 10.84
C GLN A 254 -15.18 18.10 9.46
N PHE A 255 -15.16 19.33 8.95
CA PHE A 255 -14.54 19.64 7.67
C PHE A 255 -13.00 19.59 7.75
N GLU A 256 -12.41 20.02 8.87
CA GLU A 256 -10.98 19.84 9.14
C GLU A 256 -10.62 18.36 9.27
N GLU A 257 -11.42 17.59 10.01
CA GLU A 257 -11.27 16.15 10.13
C GLU A 257 -11.37 15.45 8.77
N LEU A 258 -12.37 15.80 7.93
CA LEU A 258 -12.49 15.28 6.57
C LEU A 258 -11.24 15.55 5.74
N GLN A 259 -10.74 16.80 5.76
CA GLN A 259 -9.52 17.16 5.03
C GLN A 259 -8.33 16.32 5.49
N LYS A 260 -8.20 16.06 6.79
CA LYS A 260 -7.16 15.19 7.33
C LYS A 260 -7.33 13.75 6.82
N MET A 261 -8.52 13.16 6.95
CA MET A 261 -8.77 11.76 6.55
C MET A 261 -8.54 11.51 5.05
N VAL A 262 -8.80 12.48 4.17
CA VAL A 262 -8.53 12.32 2.73
C VAL A 262 -7.06 12.54 2.34
N SER A 263 -6.27 13.19 3.19
CA SER A 263 -4.91 13.66 2.83
C SER A 263 -3.78 13.09 3.69
N HIS A 264 -4.11 12.40 4.76
CA HIS A 264 -3.19 11.78 5.72
C HIS A 264 -3.75 10.42 6.13
N PHE A 265 -2.87 9.43 6.25
CA PHE A 265 -3.19 8.16 6.87
C PHE A 265 -2.00 7.63 7.65
N HIS A 266 -2.33 6.78 8.62
CA HIS A 266 -1.39 6.08 9.48
C HIS A 266 -1.63 4.59 9.33
N THR A 267 -0.57 3.80 9.17
CA THR A 267 -0.65 2.36 8.89
C THR A 267 0.55 1.60 9.43
N SER A 268 0.39 0.31 9.71
CA SER A 268 1.53 -0.60 9.89
C SER A 268 2.09 -1.04 8.52
N GLU A 269 3.35 -1.46 8.50
CA GLU A 269 3.97 -2.09 7.33
C GLU A 269 3.31 -3.43 6.94
N MET A 270 2.59 -4.07 7.87
CA MET A 270 1.89 -5.33 7.60
C MET A 270 0.74 -5.14 6.59
N VAL A 271 0.05 -4.01 6.68
CA VAL A 271 -1.18 -3.77 5.90
C VAL A 271 -0.89 -3.74 4.40
N LEU A 272 0.32 -3.35 3.99
CA LEU A 272 0.76 -3.39 2.58
C LEU A 272 0.62 -4.80 1.99
N PHE A 273 1.04 -5.79 2.78
CA PHE A 273 0.93 -7.18 2.40
C PHE A 273 -0.52 -7.66 2.47
N TYR A 274 -1.30 -7.23 3.46
CA TYR A 274 -2.72 -7.58 3.56
C TYR A 274 -3.54 -7.10 2.38
N ILE A 275 -3.30 -5.87 1.91
CA ILE A 275 -3.95 -5.32 0.73
C ILE A 275 -3.62 -6.19 -0.49
N ASN A 276 -2.35 -6.53 -0.70
CA ASN A 276 -1.93 -7.29 -1.87
C ASN A 276 -2.27 -8.79 -1.81
N ARG A 277 -2.36 -9.37 -0.61
CA ARG A 277 -2.62 -10.79 -0.39
C ARG A 277 -4.09 -11.13 -0.29
N TYR A 278 -4.85 -10.27 0.39
CA TYR A 278 -6.22 -10.54 0.82
C TYR A 278 -7.21 -9.42 0.47
N GLY A 279 -6.73 -8.27 -0.03
CA GLY A 279 -7.59 -7.11 -0.28
C GLY A 279 -8.12 -6.45 0.99
N PHE A 280 -7.43 -6.62 2.12
CA PHE A 280 -7.82 -6.13 3.44
C PHE A 280 -7.00 -4.91 3.87
N TYR A 281 -7.66 -3.85 4.32
CA TYR A 281 -7.06 -2.55 4.69
C TYR A 281 -7.12 -2.27 6.19
N GLU A 282 -7.38 -3.28 7.03
CA GLU A 282 -7.92 -3.10 8.38
C GLU A 282 -9.34 -2.53 8.39
N GLY A 283 -10.08 -2.74 9.48
CA GLY A 283 -11.35 -2.09 9.75
C GLY A 283 -11.16 -0.63 10.17
N HIS A 284 -12.20 0.03 10.68
CA HIS A 284 -12.14 1.45 11.08
C HIS A 284 -11.31 1.65 12.36
N THR A 285 -9.99 1.52 12.22
CA THR A 285 -8.95 1.69 13.25
C THR A 285 -8.05 2.87 12.89
N GLU A 286 -7.18 3.30 13.80
CA GLU A 286 -6.20 4.35 13.53
C GLU A 286 -5.07 3.93 12.57
N TYR A 287 -4.99 2.64 12.20
CA TYR A 287 -3.95 2.07 11.34
C TYR A 287 -4.47 1.73 9.93
N ARG A 288 -5.68 2.16 9.59
CA ARG A 288 -6.32 1.90 8.29
C ARG A 288 -5.82 2.87 7.20
N PRO A 289 -5.16 2.38 6.14
CA PRO A 289 -4.89 3.15 4.94
C PRO A 289 -6.08 3.06 3.97
N ASP A 290 -7.12 3.87 4.18
CA ASP A 290 -8.33 3.85 3.34
C ASP A 290 -8.01 3.86 1.82
N PRO A 291 -8.62 2.95 1.01
CA PRO A 291 -8.35 2.88 -0.43
C PRO A 291 -8.50 4.22 -1.15
N VAL A 292 -9.50 5.01 -0.76
CA VAL A 292 -9.75 6.34 -1.33
C VAL A 292 -8.66 7.35 -0.96
N THR A 293 -8.15 7.29 0.26
CA THR A 293 -7.08 8.17 0.76
C THR A 293 -5.76 7.82 0.08
N VAL A 294 -5.40 6.53 0.02
CA VAL A 294 -4.18 6.10 -0.69
C VAL A 294 -4.24 6.50 -2.17
N ALA A 295 -5.36 6.28 -2.84
CA ALA A 295 -5.53 6.66 -4.24
C ALA A 295 -5.39 8.16 -4.46
N LEU A 296 -5.88 8.99 -3.54
CA LEU A 296 -5.77 10.44 -3.62
C LEU A 296 -4.37 10.94 -3.29
N VAL A 297 -3.77 10.46 -2.19
CA VAL A 297 -2.44 10.88 -1.71
C VAL A 297 -1.37 10.61 -2.78
N PHE A 298 -1.39 9.45 -3.41
CA PHE A 298 -0.45 9.11 -4.48
C PHE A 298 -0.89 9.55 -5.88
N GLY A 299 -1.98 10.32 -6.01
CA GLY A 299 -2.47 10.81 -7.30
C GLY A 299 -2.80 9.70 -8.30
N LEU A 300 -3.29 8.55 -7.83
CA LEU A 300 -3.75 7.44 -8.69
C LEU A 300 -5.06 7.80 -9.40
N THR A 301 -5.82 8.73 -8.84
CA THR A 301 -7.10 9.21 -9.36
C THR A 301 -7.44 10.59 -8.78
N SER A 302 -8.55 11.19 -9.23
CA SER A 302 -8.97 12.52 -8.77
C SER A 302 -9.92 12.47 -7.57
N ILE A 303 -10.06 13.60 -6.86
CA ILE A 303 -11.00 13.74 -5.73
C ILE A 303 -12.45 13.47 -6.12
N GLU A 304 -12.86 13.82 -7.35
CA GLU A 304 -14.21 13.55 -7.85
C GLU A 304 -14.50 12.05 -7.94
N LYS A 305 -13.54 11.28 -8.45
CA LYS A 305 -13.66 9.81 -8.55
C LYS A 305 -13.61 9.15 -7.17
N VAL A 306 -12.79 9.66 -6.27
CA VAL A 306 -12.75 9.24 -4.87
C VAL A 306 -14.09 9.46 -4.19
N HIS A 307 -14.64 10.67 -4.29
CA HIS A 307 -15.97 10.99 -3.76
C HIS A 307 -17.06 10.08 -4.33
N PHE A 308 -17.06 9.86 -5.65
CA PHE A 308 -18.01 8.94 -6.27
C PHE A 308 -17.86 7.50 -5.79
N ALA A 309 -16.63 7.00 -5.66
CA ALA A 309 -16.37 5.64 -5.17
C ALA A 309 -16.85 5.43 -3.74
N ALA A 310 -16.72 6.47 -2.90
CA ALA A 310 -17.27 6.55 -1.55
C ALA A 310 -18.81 6.78 -1.51
N GLY A 311 -19.52 6.60 -2.63
CA GLY A 311 -20.98 6.74 -2.68
C GLY A 311 -21.48 8.19 -2.64
N GLY A 312 -20.60 9.17 -2.86
CA GLY A 312 -20.94 10.59 -2.78
C GLY A 312 -20.89 11.16 -1.37
N ASP A 313 -20.34 10.44 -0.40
CA ASP A 313 -20.21 10.93 0.98
C ASP A 313 -18.92 10.38 1.63
N LEU A 314 -17.82 11.12 1.47
CA LEU A 314 -16.52 10.76 2.06
C LEU A 314 -16.57 10.81 3.59
N TYR A 315 -17.29 11.75 4.19
CA TYR A 315 -17.29 11.87 5.65
C TYR A 315 -17.94 10.65 6.29
N SER A 316 -19.11 10.23 5.77
CA SER A 316 -19.74 8.99 6.22
C SER A 316 -18.89 7.77 5.88
N TYR A 317 -18.23 7.73 4.72
CA TYR A 317 -17.32 6.63 4.35
C TYR A 317 -16.21 6.41 5.40
N PHE A 318 -15.62 7.47 5.95
CA PHE A 318 -14.56 7.35 6.95
C PHE A 318 -15.06 7.13 8.38
N THR A 319 -16.31 7.49 8.68
CA THR A 319 -16.82 7.50 10.06
C THR A 319 -17.84 6.40 10.35
N MET A 320 -18.37 5.73 9.33
CA MET A 320 -19.32 4.64 9.47
C MET A 320 -18.66 3.29 9.25
N HIS A 321 -18.68 2.46 10.30
CA HIS A 321 -18.11 1.11 10.25
C HIS A 321 -18.76 0.22 9.19
N PHE A 322 -17.97 -0.66 8.58
CA PHE A 322 -18.45 -1.61 7.59
C PHE A 322 -19.03 -2.84 8.29
N THR A 323 -20.33 -2.83 8.56
CA THR A 323 -21.00 -3.90 9.33
C THR A 323 -21.74 -4.93 8.47
N GLN A 324 -21.89 -4.67 7.17
CA GLN A 324 -22.61 -5.55 6.25
C GLN A 324 -21.67 -6.59 5.63
N ASN A 325 -21.89 -7.86 5.98
CA ASN A 325 -21.23 -8.98 5.30
C ASN A 325 -21.72 -9.07 3.84
N PRO A 326 -20.93 -9.66 2.92
CA PRO A 326 -21.49 -10.09 1.65
C PRO A 326 -22.64 -11.06 1.93
N ASP A 327 -23.86 -10.67 1.52
CA ASP A 327 -25.02 -11.58 1.44
C ASP A 327 -24.64 -12.85 0.71
#